data_AF-A0A5Q4BP07-F1
#
_entry.id   AF-A0A5Q4BP07-F1
#
_cell.length_a   1.000
_cell.length_b   1.000
_cell.length_c   1.000
_cell.angle_alpha   90.00
_cell.angle_beta   90.00
_cell.angle_gamma   90.00
#
_symmetry.space_group_name_H-M   'P 1'
#
loop_
_entity.id
_entity.type
_entity.pdbx_description
1 polymer ?
#
loop_
_entity_poly.entity_id
_entity_poly.type
_entity_poly.pdbx_seq_one_letter_code
_entity_poly.pdbx_strand_id
1 'polypeptide(L)'
;MRLSSTPLLRASFVAAWLISTALAMPQVVDREDPPLLSLPKPIATADQGDKTRPSNSTAPSPSSPHGEEEEEQQQQQQQPKQSIPPIPITVRLFPSAPGVKTCRGSPFVDMALPADASRQPTFTTRDGQCYNLPGTAQCGLFAGNKADGCEARLFRGERCTAFSNVAVFQDELRPIGGFFASMSIKCGIVPVEPKPLSLGALGGKLQKPVQGKGRTRAARGAAAPDAGMLGE
;
A
#
# COMPACT_ATOMS: atom_id res chain seq x y z
N MET A 1 36.77 59.31 -36.76
CA MET A 1 36.78 59.85 -35.38
C MET A 1 36.74 58.68 -34.40
N ARG A 2 37.51 58.78 -33.31
CA ARG A 2 37.84 57.72 -32.33
C ARG A 2 36.76 57.57 -31.23
N LEU A 3 36.68 56.34 -30.66
CA LEU A 3 36.36 55.91 -29.27
C LEU A 3 35.03 56.43 -28.63
N SER A 4 34.25 55.65 -27.89
CA SER A 4 34.63 54.99 -26.62
C SER A 4 33.55 54.02 -26.11
N SER A 5 34.03 52.94 -25.49
CA SER A 5 33.37 52.02 -24.58
C SER A 5 32.84 52.68 -23.30
N THR A 6 31.80 52.10 -22.70
CA THR A 6 31.48 52.26 -21.27
C THR A 6 31.10 50.91 -20.65
N PRO A 7 31.85 50.41 -19.67
CA PRO A 7 31.36 49.45 -18.68
C PRO A 7 31.12 50.18 -17.36
N LEU A 8 29.88 50.17 -16.88
CA LEU A 8 29.51 50.71 -15.57
C LEU A 8 29.61 49.61 -14.51
N LEU A 9 30.70 49.69 -13.75
CA LEU A 9 30.89 49.06 -12.44
C LEU A 9 29.82 49.51 -11.45
N ARG A 10 29.18 48.56 -10.76
CA ARG A 10 28.63 48.73 -9.40
C ARG A 10 28.71 47.37 -8.71
N ALA A 11 29.73 47.16 -7.88
CA ALA A 11 29.82 47.54 -6.48
C ALA A 11 29.38 46.38 -5.57
N SER A 12 30.40 45.65 -5.11
CA SER A 12 30.36 44.67 -4.04
C SER A 12 30.04 45.36 -2.71
N PHE A 13 29.09 44.82 -1.92
CA PHE A 13 29.05 45.03 -0.48
C PHE A 13 28.42 43.82 0.24
N VAL A 14 29.24 43.15 1.09
CA VAL A 14 29.00 42.83 2.53
C VAL A 14 27.80 41.90 2.86
N ALA A 15 27.82 40.92 3.78
CA ALA A 15 28.68 40.55 4.91
C ALA A 15 28.49 39.06 5.23
N ALA A 16 29.46 38.54 5.99
CA ALA A 16 29.48 37.23 6.63
C ALA A 16 28.22 36.90 7.44
N TRP A 17 27.70 35.68 7.26
CA TRP A 17 26.79 35.06 8.23
C TRP A 17 27.60 34.17 9.16
N LEU A 18 27.69 34.61 10.40
CA LEU A 18 28.28 33.87 11.52
C LEU A 18 27.37 32.70 11.92
N ILE A 19 28.03 31.58 12.15
CA ILE A 19 27.53 30.31 12.65
C ILE A 19 26.89 30.53 14.03
N SER A 20 25.58 30.27 14.16
CA SER A 20 24.91 30.14 15.46
C SER A 20 24.66 28.68 15.76
N THR A 21 25.59 28.03 16.45
CA THR A 21 25.36 26.75 17.12
C THR A 21 24.68 27.01 18.47
N ALA A 22 23.34 27.02 18.47
CA ALA A 22 22.59 26.94 19.72
C ALA A 22 22.42 25.47 20.10
N LEU A 23 23.08 25.07 21.19
CA LEU A 23 22.85 23.80 21.89
C LEU A 23 21.41 23.81 22.44
N ALA A 24 20.50 23.14 21.74
CA ALA A 24 19.17 22.85 22.27
C ALA A 24 19.29 21.68 23.25
N MET A 25 19.33 22.01 24.55
CA MET A 25 19.17 21.03 25.63
C MET A 25 17.76 20.44 25.57
N PRO A 26 17.59 19.10 25.62
CA PRO A 26 16.27 18.51 25.72
C PRO A 26 15.68 18.77 27.11
N GLN A 27 14.62 19.56 27.19
CA GLN A 27 13.77 19.55 28.37
C GLN A 27 12.96 18.25 28.37
N VAL A 28 13.28 17.37 29.31
CA VAL A 28 12.42 16.28 29.74
C VAL A 28 11.23 16.92 30.44
N VAL A 29 10.10 17.01 29.73
CA VAL A 29 8.83 17.37 30.35
C VAL A 29 8.30 16.09 30.97
N ASP A 30 8.35 16.04 32.29
CA ASP A 30 7.66 15.04 33.11
C ASP A 30 6.17 15.15 32.81
N ARG A 31 5.61 14.11 32.20
CA ARG A 31 4.23 14.06 31.75
C ARG A 31 3.38 13.58 32.92
N GLU A 32 2.89 14.54 33.69
CA GLU A 32 1.87 14.30 34.72
C GLU A 32 0.68 13.52 34.15
N ASP A 33 0.34 12.47 34.88
CA ASP A 33 -0.79 11.56 34.69
C ASP A 33 -2.12 12.32 34.87
N PRO A 34 -3.01 12.41 33.87
CA PRO A 34 -4.35 12.90 34.11
C PRO A 34 -5.20 11.81 34.79
N PRO A 35 -5.98 12.14 35.83
CA PRO A 35 -6.79 11.16 36.54
C PRO A 35 -7.88 10.56 35.64
N LEU A 36 -8.02 9.24 35.77
CA LEU A 36 -9.05 8.41 35.15
C LEU A 36 -10.44 8.92 35.55
N LEU A 37 -11.10 9.63 34.62
CA LEU A 37 -12.51 9.93 34.74
C LEU A 37 -13.34 8.70 34.34
N SER A 38 -14.06 8.24 35.35
CA SER A 38 -15.10 7.21 35.43
C SER A 38 -15.87 6.83 34.16
N LEU A 39 -15.84 5.52 33.93
CA LEU A 39 -16.71 4.67 33.12
C LEU A 39 -18.23 4.92 33.33
N PRO A 40 -19.01 5.24 32.29
CA PRO A 40 -20.46 5.12 32.32
C PRO A 40 -20.88 3.65 32.16
N LYS A 41 -21.66 3.18 33.11
CA LYS A 41 -22.25 1.85 33.22
C LYS A 41 -23.34 1.65 32.16
N PRO A 42 -23.26 0.65 31.25
CA PRO A 42 -24.42 0.28 30.46
C PRO A 42 -25.41 -0.51 31.32
N ILE A 43 -26.64 0.00 31.35
CA ILE A 43 -27.82 -0.62 31.95
C ILE A 43 -28.15 -1.89 31.15
N ALA A 44 -28.14 -3.03 31.83
CA ALA A 44 -28.72 -4.26 31.31
C ALA A 44 -30.23 -4.21 31.51
N THR A 45 -30.99 -4.27 30.41
CA THR A 45 -32.40 -4.64 30.44
C THR A 45 -32.54 -5.95 29.70
N ALA A 46 -32.86 -7.00 30.45
CA ALA A 46 -33.35 -8.26 29.96
C ALA A 46 -34.79 -8.10 29.46
N ASP A 47 -35.13 -8.75 28.34
CA ASP A 47 -36.48 -9.25 28.14
C ASP A 47 -36.40 -10.64 27.53
N GLN A 48 -37.02 -11.58 28.23
CA GLN A 48 -37.05 -13.01 27.99
C GLN A 48 -38.50 -13.36 27.72
N GLY A 49 -38.82 -13.68 26.46
CA GLY A 49 -40.15 -14.11 26.02
C GLY A 49 -40.11 -15.50 25.43
N ASP A 50 -40.54 -16.47 26.24
CA ASP A 50 -40.73 -17.90 26.00
C ASP A 50 -42.04 -18.21 25.21
N LYS A 51 -42.14 -19.46 24.71
CA LYS A 51 -43.30 -20.20 24.14
C LYS A 51 -43.75 -19.81 22.71
N THR A 52 -43.98 -20.73 21.75
CA THR A 52 -44.52 -22.10 21.87
C THR A 52 -44.34 -22.88 20.54
N ARG A 53 -43.99 -24.17 20.63
CA ARG A 53 -44.16 -25.27 19.63
C ARG A 53 -45.64 -25.75 19.71
N PRO A 54 -46.35 -26.32 18.68
CA PRO A 54 -45.97 -27.55 17.97
C PRO A 54 -46.49 -27.88 16.53
N SER A 55 -45.80 -28.89 15.95
CA SER A 55 -46.24 -30.00 15.04
C SER A 55 -46.77 -29.74 13.63
N ASN A 56 -46.17 -30.37 12.60
CA ASN A 56 -46.56 -31.72 12.17
C ASN A 56 -45.60 -32.38 11.15
N SER A 57 -45.50 -33.71 11.25
CA SER A 57 -44.83 -34.70 10.38
C SER A 57 -45.10 -34.50 8.88
N THR A 58 -44.20 -34.91 7.96
CA THR A 58 -44.13 -36.31 7.46
C THR A 58 -42.90 -36.49 6.53
N ALA A 59 -42.15 -37.57 6.71
CA ALA A 59 -41.18 -38.19 5.77
C ALA A 59 -41.86 -39.42 5.10
N PRO A 60 -41.31 -40.17 4.10
CA PRO A 60 -39.95 -40.16 3.51
C PRO A 60 -39.86 -40.34 1.94
N SER A 61 -38.62 -40.39 1.44
CA SER A 61 -38.02 -40.80 0.11
C SER A 61 -38.68 -42.00 -0.65
N PRO A 62 -38.23 -42.48 -1.87
CA PRO A 62 -36.94 -42.28 -2.59
C PRO A 62 -36.96 -42.29 -4.16
N SER A 63 -35.81 -42.00 -4.81
CA SER A 63 -35.15 -42.79 -5.89
C SER A 63 -34.32 -41.95 -6.90
N SER A 64 -33.03 -42.28 -7.01
CA SER A 64 -32.02 -41.83 -8.00
C SER A 64 -32.20 -42.53 -9.37
N PRO A 65 -31.20 -42.58 -10.29
CA PRO A 65 -30.46 -41.54 -11.03
C PRO A 65 -30.53 -41.80 -12.57
N HIS A 66 -30.39 -40.80 -13.44
CA HIS A 66 -29.86 -40.99 -14.80
C HIS A 66 -29.35 -39.66 -15.35
N GLY A 67 -28.11 -39.66 -15.84
CA GLY A 67 -27.55 -38.57 -16.62
C GLY A 67 -27.90 -38.76 -18.08
N GLU A 68 -28.04 -37.65 -18.79
CA GLU A 68 -27.96 -37.56 -20.24
C GLU A 68 -27.47 -36.16 -20.57
N GLU A 69 -26.37 -36.12 -21.31
CA GLU A 69 -25.82 -34.97 -21.97
C GLU A 69 -26.78 -34.57 -23.09
N GLU A 70 -27.27 -33.32 -23.09
CA GLU A 70 -27.77 -32.72 -24.31
C GLU A 70 -27.30 -31.26 -24.37
N GLU A 71 -26.31 -31.10 -25.24
CA GLU A 71 -25.84 -29.86 -25.82
C GLU A 71 -26.97 -29.26 -26.65
N GLU A 72 -27.71 -28.30 -26.10
CA GLU A 72 -28.57 -27.42 -26.90
C GLU A 72 -28.12 -25.96 -26.76
N GLN A 73 -27.62 -25.45 -27.88
CA GLN A 73 -27.30 -24.06 -28.13
C GLN A 73 -28.51 -23.17 -27.83
N GLN A 74 -28.45 -22.38 -26.77
CA GLN A 74 -29.24 -21.16 -26.67
C GLN A 74 -28.35 -19.96 -26.43
N GLN A 75 -28.28 -19.12 -27.46
CA GLN A 75 -27.96 -17.70 -27.39
C GLN A 75 -28.85 -17.03 -26.35
N GLN A 76 -28.39 -16.98 -25.10
CA GLN A 76 -28.95 -16.07 -24.10
C GLN A 76 -27.99 -14.91 -23.92
N GLN A 77 -28.48 -13.78 -24.41
CA GLN A 77 -28.10 -12.39 -24.14
C GLN A 77 -27.03 -12.25 -23.05
N GLN A 78 -25.92 -11.62 -23.43
CA GLN A 78 -24.92 -11.10 -22.51
C GLN A 78 -25.59 -10.16 -21.50
N GLN A 79 -26.03 -10.74 -20.38
CA GLN A 79 -26.21 -10.01 -19.14
C GLN A 79 -24.85 -9.39 -18.84
N PRO A 80 -24.75 -8.06 -18.61
CA PRO A 80 -23.49 -7.47 -18.18
C PRO A 80 -23.08 -8.20 -16.90
N LYS A 81 -22.02 -9.00 -17.03
CA LYS A 81 -21.38 -9.76 -15.97
C LYS A 81 -21.31 -8.83 -14.77
N GLN A 82 -22.09 -9.12 -13.73
CA GLN A 82 -22.28 -8.26 -12.57
C GLN A 82 -20.92 -7.73 -12.15
N SER A 83 -20.74 -6.42 -12.35
CA SER A 83 -19.52 -5.73 -12.04
C SER A 83 -19.26 -5.97 -10.57
N ILE A 84 -18.11 -6.57 -10.25
CA ILE A 84 -17.55 -6.56 -8.90
C ILE A 84 -17.78 -5.13 -8.34
N PRO A 85 -18.38 -4.99 -7.16
CA PRO A 85 -18.71 -3.68 -6.62
C PRO A 85 -17.42 -2.84 -6.65
N PRO A 86 -17.45 -1.63 -7.25
CA PRO A 86 -16.25 -0.82 -7.39
C PRO A 86 -15.63 -0.62 -6.02
N ILE A 87 -14.38 -1.05 -5.85
CA ILE A 87 -13.66 -0.87 -4.58
C ILE A 87 -13.55 0.64 -4.39
N PRO A 88 -14.02 1.17 -3.24
CA PRO A 88 -13.98 2.61 -3.02
C PRO A 88 -12.52 3.07 -2.93
N ILE A 89 -12.24 4.21 -3.53
CA ILE A 89 -10.92 4.84 -3.45
C ILE A 89 -10.78 5.44 -2.05
N THR A 90 -10.00 4.81 -1.18
CA THR A 90 -9.87 5.18 0.22
C THR A 90 -8.42 5.36 0.64
N VAL A 91 -8.19 6.28 1.57
CA VAL A 91 -6.91 6.54 2.20
C VAL A 91 -7.08 6.54 3.71
N ARG A 92 -6.33 5.68 4.38
CA ARG A 92 -6.32 5.57 5.85
C ARG A 92 -4.90 5.76 6.36
N LEU A 93 -4.70 6.76 7.20
CA LEU A 93 -3.37 7.13 7.70
C LEU A 93 -3.29 6.96 9.21
N PHE A 94 -2.14 6.46 9.66
CA PHE A 94 -1.90 6.07 11.03
C PHE A 94 -0.66 6.79 11.56
N PRO A 95 -0.65 7.21 12.84
CA PRO A 95 0.50 7.89 13.43
C PRO A 95 1.61 6.90 13.84
N SER A 96 1.41 5.60 13.59
CA SER A 96 2.29 4.52 14.03
C SER A 96 2.97 3.80 12.86
N ALA A 97 4.04 3.07 13.16
CA ALA A 97 4.80 2.30 12.19
C ALA A 97 3.96 1.17 11.52
N PRO A 98 4.31 0.78 10.27
CA PRO A 98 3.67 -0.33 9.59
C PRO A 98 3.85 -1.65 10.36
N GLY A 99 2.80 -2.48 10.38
CA GLY A 99 2.86 -3.88 10.77
C GLY A 99 3.10 -4.80 9.58
N VAL A 100 3.09 -6.11 9.81
CA VAL A 100 3.38 -7.13 8.78
C VAL A 100 2.32 -7.12 7.67
N LYS A 101 1.05 -6.92 8.01
CA LYS A 101 -0.08 -6.92 7.05
C LYS A 101 -0.90 -5.64 7.03
N THR A 102 -0.81 -4.82 8.07
CA THR A 102 -1.64 -3.62 8.25
C THR A 102 -0.88 -2.57 9.07
N CYS A 103 -1.32 -1.32 9.02
CA CYS A 103 -0.86 -0.28 9.95
C CYS A 103 -1.37 -0.56 11.37
N ARG A 104 -0.60 -0.16 12.39
CA ARG A 104 -0.96 -0.41 13.80
C ARG A 104 -1.81 0.74 14.36
N GLY A 105 -2.62 0.45 15.38
CA GLY A 105 -3.42 1.47 16.07
C GLY A 105 -4.62 1.98 15.27
N SER A 106 -5.18 3.12 15.68
CA SER A 106 -6.33 3.76 15.02
C SER A 106 -5.88 4.76 13.95
N PRO A 107 -6.59 4.87 12.83
CA PRO A 107 -6.31 5.90 11.84
C PRO A 107 -6.70 7.27 12.40
N PHE A 108 -5.92 8.30 12.06
CA PHE A 108 -6.25 9.70 12.36
C PHE A 108 -6.74 10.46 11.12
N VAL A 109 -6.56 9.85 9.94
CA VAL A 109 -7.22 10.25 8.68
C VAL A 109 -7.87 9.01 8.10
N ASP A 110 -9.15 9.10 7.79
CA ASP A 110 -9.91 8.12 7.03
C ASP A 110 -10.74 8.89 6.01
N MET A 111 -10.31 8.88 4.76
CA MET A 111 -10.94 9.66 3.68
C MET A 111 -11.27 8.76 2.50
N ALA A 112 -12.45 8.97 1.93
CA ALA A 112 -12.87 8.38 0.67
C ALA A 112 -12.85 9.46 -0.42
N LEU A 113 -12.23 9.14 -1.56
CA LEU A 113 -12.28 9.98 -2.74
C LEU A 113 -13.58 9.70 -3.52
N PRO A 114 -14.04 10.66 -4.35
CA PRO A 114 -15.16 10.41 -5.26
C PRO A 114 -14.90 9.19 -6.16
N ALA A 115 -15.93 8.40 -6.43
CA ALA A 115 -15.81 7.23 -7.30
C ALA A 115 -15.39 7.58 -8.74
N ASP A 116 -15.64 8.82 -9.16
CA ASP A 116 -15.27 9.39 -10.45
C ASP A 116 -13.98 10.23 -10.39
N ALA A 117 -13.16 10.10 -9.34
CA ALA A 117 -11.91 10.86 -9.19
C ALA A 117 -10.97 10.70 -10.41
N SER A 118 -11.00 9.57 -11.10
CA SER A 118 -10.24 9.32 -12.33
C SER A 118 -10.62 10.23 -13.51
N ARG A 119 -11.78 10.90 -13.44
CA ARG A 119 -12.30 11.81 -14.48
C ARG A 119 -12.36 13.26 -14.02
N GLN A 120 -12.23 13.52 -12.72
CA GLN A 120 -12.31 14.86 -12.18
C GLN A 120 -11.00 15.64 -12.40
N PRO A 121 -11.08 16.91 -12.84
CA PRO A 121 -9.89 17.71 -13.12
C PRO A 121 -9.03 17.97 -11.88
N THR A 122 -9.62 17.97 -10.69
CA THR A 122 -8.92 18.10 -9.40
C THR A 122 -7.86 17.01 -9.21
N PHE A 123 -8.13 15.79 -9.65
CA PHE A 123 -7.25 14.63 -9.47
C PHE A 123 -6.46 14.24 -10.73
N THR A 124 -6.86 14.69 -11.93
CA THR A 124 -6.19 14.33 -13.19
C THR A 124 -5.13 15.33 -13.64
N THR A 125 -4.95 16.44 -12.92
CA THR A 125 -3.85 17.39 -13.16
C THR A 125 -2.48 16.73 -13.01
N ARG A 126 -1.43 17.39 -13.55
CA ARG A 126 -0.06 16.86 -13.53
C ARG A 126 0.40 16.47 -12.13
N ASP A 127 0.12 17.33 -11.16
CA ASP A 127 0.61 17.23 -9.78
C ASP A 127 -0.41 16.61 -8.82
N GLY A 128 -1.68 16.46 -9.23
CA GLY A 128 -2.77 15.94 -8.41
C GLY A 128 -3.30 16.95 -7.40
N GLN A 129 -4.21 16.48 -6.54
CA GLN A 129 -4.76 17.27 -5.44
C GLN A 129 -3.88 17.12 -4.20
N CYS A 130 -3.32 18.22 -3.72
CA CYS A 130 -2.52 18.25 -2.50
C CYS A 130 -3.39 18.35 -1.24
N TYR A 131 -3.08 17.53 -0.24
CA TYR A 131 -3.71 17.47 1.06
C TYR A 131 -2.67 17.64 2.17
N ASN A 132 -2.93 18.60 3.07
CA ASN A 132 -2.19 18.68 4.33
C ASN A 132 -2.82 17.75 5.36
N LEU A 133 -1.98 17.03 6.09
CA LEU A 133 -2.45 16.16 7.15
C LEU A 133 -2.56 16.95 8.46
N PRO A 134 -3.52 16.62 9.34
CA PRO A 134 -3.63 17.23 10.67
C PRO A 134 -2.50 16.80 11.62
N GLY A 135 -1.64 15.87 11.20
CA GLY A 135 -0.47 15.37 11.92
C GLY A 135 0.40 14.51 11.03
N THR A 136 1.55 14.07 11.54
CA THR A 136 2.48 13.24 10.76
C THR A 136 2.04 11.78 10.76
N ALA A 137 1.81 11.23 9.58
CA ALA A 137 1.58 9.80 9.40
C ALA A 137 2.90 9.04 9.33
N GLN A 138 2.90 7.82 9.88
CA GLN A 138 4.02 6.87 9.80
C GLN A 138 3.68 5.64 8.93
N CYS A 139 2.39 5.40 8.71
CA CYS A 139 1.88 4.32 7.89
C CYS A 139 0.59 4.77 7.19
N GLY A 140 0.43 4.37 5.92
CA GLY A 140 -0.79 4.59 5.15
C GLY A 140 -1.28 3.32 4.47
N LEU A 141 -2.60 3.19 4.36
CA LEU A 141 -3.29 2.20 3.53
C LEU A 141 -4.01 2.94 2.41
N PHE A 142 -3.76 2.53 1.17
CA PHE A 142 -4.30 3.15 -0.04
C PHE A 142 -5.01 2.06 -0.83
N ALA A 143 -6.33 2.13 -0.92
CA ALA A 143 -7.15 1.11 -1.55
C ALA A 143 -7.99 1.72 -2.67
N GLY A 144 -8.13 1.04 -3.79
CA GLY A 144 -8.95 1.49 -4.91
C GLY A 144 -8.72 0.63 -6.14
N ASN A 145 -9.63 0.71 -7.11
CA ASN A 145 -9.53 -0.13 -8.30
C ASN A 145 -8.30 0.23 -9.12
N LYS A 146 -7.62 -0.79 -9.66
CA LYS A 146 -6.56 -0.58 -10.64
C LYS A 146 -7.02 0.24 -11.87
N ALA A 147 -8.31 0.15 -12.23
CA ALA A 147 -8.91 0.89 -13.33
C ALA A 147 -8.98 2.41 -13.10
N ASP A 148 -9.02 2.85 -11.84
CA ASP A 148 -9.05 4.29 -11.50
C ASP A 148 -7.66 4.93 -11.61
N GLY A 149 -6.60 4.12 -11.63
CA GLY A 149 -5.24 4.57 -11.88
C GLY A 149 -4.77 5.64 -10.89
N CYS A 150 -5.06 5.46 -9.60
CA CYS A 150 -4.69 6.41 -8.56
C CYS A 150 -3.29 6.15 -8.00
N GLU A 151 -2.51 7.23 -7.85
CA GLU A 151 -1.25 7.28 -7.12
C GLU A 151 -1.28 8.41 -6.08
N ALA A 152 -0.69 8.19 -4.92
CA ALA A 152 -0.43 9.21 -3.92
C ALA A 152 1.08 9.43 -3.78
N ARG A 153 1.51 10.67 -3.98
CA ARG A 153 2.87 11.11 -3.64
C ARG A 153 2.88 11.58 -2.21
N LEU A 154 3.79 11.04 -1.41
CA LEU A 154 3.91 11.31 0.02
C LEU A 154 5.08 12.24 0.28
N PHE A 155 4.85 13.22 1.16
CA PHE A 155 5.76 14.35 1.39
C PHE A 155 6.02 14.54 2.88
N ARG A 156 7.28 14.78 3.26
CA ARG A 156 7.67 15.02 4.67
C ARG A 156 7.25 16.40 5.15
N GLY A 157 7.25 17.38 4.26
CA GLY A 157 6.82 18.73 4.57
C GLY A 157 5.33 18.90 4.35
N GLU A 158 4.81 20.05 4.76
CA GLU A 158 3.46 20.49 4.44
C GLU A 158 3.37 20.93 2.98
N ARG A 159 2.14 21.08 2.47
CA ARG A 159 1.86 21.63 1.12
C ARG A 159 2.58 20.87 0.00
N CYS A 160 2.73 19.56 0.16
CA CYS A 160 3.38 18.67 -0.79
C CYS A 160 4.84 19.06 -1.08
N THR A 161 5.58 19.45 -0.03
CA THR A 161 7.01 19.77 -0.10
C THR A 161 7.87 18.64 0.46
N ALA A 162 9.10 18.50 -0.04
CA ALA A 162 10.03 17.43 0.35
C ALA A 162 9.47 16.00 0.13
N PHE A 163 9.51 15.57 -1.13
CA PHE A 163 9.07 14.23 -1.56
C PHE A 163 9.74 13.12 -0.74
N SER A 164 8.95 12.13 -0.33
CA SER A 164 9.43 10.99 0.46
C SER A 164 9.19 9.65 -0.23
N ASN A 165 7.99 9.41 -0.76
CA ASN A 165 7.61 8.10 -1.31
C ASN A 165 6.42 8.21 -2.27
N VAL A 166 6.13 7.15 -3.01
CA VAL A 166 4.89 6.99 -3.81
C VAL A 166 4.11 5.78 -3.30
N ALA A 167 2.81 5.94 -3.21
CA ALA A 167 1.83 4.91 -2.93
C ALA A 167 0.93 4.72 -4.15
N VAL A 168 0.73 3.49 -4.59
CA VAL A 168 -0.22 3.17 -5.67
C VAL A 168 -1.45 2.54 -5.05
N PHE A 169 -2.63 3.01 -5.46
CA PHE A 169 -3.89 2.45 -5.00
C PHE A 169 -4.09 1.10 -5.68
N GLN A 170 -4.33 0.08 -4.87
CA GLN A 170 -4.54 -1.28 -5.32
C GLN A 170 -5.76 -1.87 -4.63
N ASP A 171 -6.31 -2.92 -5.22
CA ASP A 171 -7.41 -3.69 -4.65
C ASP A 171 -6.99 -4.37 -3.33
N GLU A 172 -5.70 -4.73 -3.21
CA GLU A 172 -5.13 -5.35 -2.02
C GLU A 172 -4.58 -4.28 -1.05
N LEU A 173 -5.03 -4.35 0.21
CA LEU A 173 -4.54 -3.47 1.28
C LEU A 173 -3.07 -3.77 1.60
N ARG A 174 -2.18 -2.85 1.24
CA ARG A 174 -0.75 -2.92 1.55
C ARG A 174 -0.33 -1.75 2.44
N PRO A 175 0.33 -2.00 3.60
CA PRO A 175 0.84 -0.94 4.45
C PRO A 175 2.05 -0.28 3.79
N ILE A 176 2.00 1.05 3.67
CA ILE A 176 3.09 1.87 3.16
C ILE A 176 3.67 2.65 4.32
N GLY A 177 4.89 2.29 4.70
CA GLY A 177 5.63 2.97 5.76
C GLY A 177 6.32 4.24 5.29
N GLY A 178 6.53 5.16 6.22
CA GLY A 178 7.32 6.37 6.04
C GLY A 178 6.74 7.53 6.84
N PHE A 179 7.53 8.57 7.08
CA PHE A 179 7.07 9.78 7.75
C PHE A 179 6.58 10.78 6.71
N PHE A 180 5.31 11.16 6.75
CA PHE A 180 4.75 12.16 5.83
C PHE A 180 3.72 13.06 6.52
N ALA A 181 3.76 14.35 6.18
CA ALA A 181 2.89 15.41 6.72
C ALA A 181 1.94 15.99 5.67
N SER A 182 2.17 15.69 4.39
CA SER A 182 1.22 15.96 3.31
C SER A 182 1.29 14.89 2.23
N MET A 183 0.25 14.83 1.40
CA MET A 183 0.18 13.92 0.26
C MET A 183 -0.50 14.59 -0.92
N SER A 184 -0.05 14.28 -2.15
CA SER A 184 -0.75 14.65 -3.36
C SER A 184 -1.33 13.42 -4.03
N ILE A 185 -2.64 13.42 -4.30
CA ILE A 185 -3.33 12.30 -4.92
C ILE A 185 -3.67 12.64 -6.35
N LYS A 186 -3.23 11.77 -7.26
CA LYS A 186 -3.50 11.87 -8.69
C LYS A 186 -4.19 10.59 -9.16
N CYS A 187 -5.24 10.74 -9.96
CA CYS A 187 -6.00 9.62 -10.52
C CYS A 187 -6.08 9.72 -12.04
N GLY A 188 -6.59 8.66 -12.68
CA GLY A 188 -6.70 8.58 -14.13
C GLY A 188 -5.38 8.28 -14.84
N ILE A 189 -4.39 7.73 -14.12
CA ILE A 189 -3.12 7.32 -14.72
C ILE A 189 -3.37 6.05 -15.51
N VAL A 190 -3.17 6.12 -16.82
CA VAL A 190 -3.28 4.95 -17.69
C VAL A 190 -2.16 3.97 -17.32
N PRO A 191 -2.50 2.72 -16.91
CA PRO A 191 -1.48 1.71 -16.63
C PRO A 191 -0.64 1.48 -17.88
N VAL A 192 0.66 1.77 -17.80
CA VAL A 192 1.60 1.41 -18.86
C VAL A 192 1.92 -0.06 -18.66
N GLU A 193 1.33 -0.93 -19.47
CA GLU A 193 1.75 -2.34 -19.50
C GLU A 193 3.17 -2.40 -20.06
N PRO A 194 4.17 -2.83 -19.27
CA PRO A 194 5.52 -2.95 -19.77
C PRO A 194 5.51 -3.96 -20.92
N LYS A 195 6.05 -3.56 -22.08
CA LYS A 195 6.25 -4.47 -23.21
C LYS A 195 6.96 -5.72 -22.69
N PRO A 196 6.47 -6.93 -23.03
CA PRO A 196 7.09 -8.17 -22.58
C PRO A 196 8.60 -8.11 -22.84
N LEU A 197 9.39 -8.30 -21.80
CA LEU A 197 10.84 -8.39 -21.94
C LEU A 197 11.11 -9.60 -22.84
N SER A 198 11.42 -9.34 -24.11
CA SER A 198 11.84 -10.38 -25.04
C SER A 198 13.16 -10.95 -24.54
N LEU A 199 13.10 -12.01 -23.73
CA LEU A 199 14.26 -12.80 -23.27
C LEU A 199 14.96 -13.55 -24.42
N GLY A 200 14.61 -13.24 -25.68
CA GLY A 200 15.13 -13.88 -26.90
C GLY A 200 16.63 -13.75 -27.14
N ALA A 201 17.37 -13.05 -26.27
CA ALA A 201 18.84 -12.95 -26.34
C ALA A 201 19.57 -13.65 -25.18
N LEU A 202 18.87 -14.19 -24.16
CA LEU A 202 19.47 -14.98 -23.08
C LEU A 202 19.40 -16.51 -23.33
N GLY A 203 18.77 -16.94 -24.43
CA GLY A 203 18.78 -18.32 -24.92
C GLY A 203 20.05 -18.70 -25.73
N GLY A 204 21.11 -17.90 -25.63
CA GLY A 204 22.36 -18.13 -26.37
C GLY A 204 23.30 -19.09 -25.65
N LYS A 205 23.23 -20.37 -26.03
CA LYS A 205 24.18 -21.47 -25.74
C LYS A 205 24.05 -22.14 -24.37
N LEU A 206 23.01 -22.97 -24.25
CA LEU A 206 23.12 -24.22 -23.49
C LEU A 206 24.31 -25.00 -24.10
N GLN A 207 25.47 -24.98 -23.44
CA GLN A 207 26.61 -25.79 -23.85
C GLN A 207 26.17 -27.25 -23.77
N LYS A 208 26.07 -27.90 -24.93
CA LYS A 208 25.90 -29.35 -25.03
C LYS A 208 26.97 -30.00 -24.15
N PRO A 209 26.61 -30.92 -23.24
CA PRO A 209 27.61 -31.69 -22.51
C PRO A 209 28.53 -32.33 -23.53
N VAL A 210 29.81 -31.98 -23.47
CA VAL A 210 30.84 -32.65 -24.27
C VAL A 210 30.82 -34.11 -23.81
N GLN A 211 30.46 -35.04 -24.70
CA GLN A 211 30.66 -36.47 -24.49
C GLN A 211 32.18 -36.73 -24.50
N GLY A 212 32.83 -36.39 -23.38
CA GLY A 212 34.20 -36.71 -23.09
C GLY A 212 34.30 -38.16 -22.63
N LYS A 213 34.79 -38.99 -23.54
CA LYS A 213 35.21 -40.37 -23.33
C LYS A 213 36.11 -40.45 -22.08
N GLY A 214 35.81 -41.41 -21.22
CA GLY A 214 36.16 -41.35 -19.80
C GLY A 214 37.64 -41.37 -19.42
N ARG A 215 37.90 -40.95 -18.19
CA ARG A 215 38.77 -41.65 -17.22
C ARG A 215 38.86 -40.88 -15.91
N THR A 216 38.50 -41.57 -14.81
CA THR A 216 39.07 -41.47 -13.43
C THR A 216 39.09 -40.08 -12.75
N ARG A 217 38.57 -39.87 -11.53
CA ARG A 217 38.87 -40.62 -10.29
C ARG A 217 38.00 -40.10 -9.13
N ALA A 218 37.50 -41.06 -8.35
CA ALA A 218 37.39 -41.07 -6.88
C ALA A 218 36.69 -39.93 -6.10
N ALA A 219 35.50 -40.28 -5.62
CA ALA A 219 34.98 -40.15 -4.25
C ALA A 219 35.82 -39.44 -3.16
N ARG A 220 35.15 -38.52 -2.46
CA ARG A 220 35.12 -38.27 -1.00
C ARG A 220 34.24 -37.02 -0.81
N GLY A 221 33.22 -36.96 0.01
CA GLY A 221 32.80 -37.75 1.15
C GLY A 221 32.04 -36.76 2.03
N ALA A 222 30.80 -37.09 2.35
CA ALA A 222 29.97 -36.34 3.28
C ALA A 222 30.64 -36.30 4.67
N ALA A 223 30.58 -35.16 5.34
CA ALA A 223 30.72 -35.08 6.79
C ALA A 223 29.98 -33.84 7.29
N ALA A 224 28.84 -34.08 7.94
CA ALA A 224 28.19 -33.14 8.85
C ALA A 224 29.03 -33.02 10.14
N PRO A 225 29.05 -31.86 10.82
CA PRO A 225 29.62 -31.76 12.15
C PRO A 225 28.59 -32.19 13.21
N ASP A 226 28.95 -33.25 13.94
CA ASP A 226 28.28 -33.76 15.14
C ASP A 226 28.63 -32.89 16.35
N ALA A 227 27.65 -32.65 17.21
CA ALA A 227 27.76 -31.85 18.43
C ALA A 227 27.99 -32.79 19.62
N GLY A 228 29.24 -32.85 20.09
CA GLY A 228 29.64 -33.60 21.28
C GLY A 228 29.33 -32.85 22.57
N MET A 229 28.64 -33.54 23.46
CA MET A 229 28.28 -33.22 24.85
C MET A 229 29.22 -33.97 25.81
N LEU A 230 29.39 -33.45 27.05
CA LEU A 230 30.18 -33.96 28.22
C LEU A 230 31.69 -33.73 28.14
N GLY A 231 32.42 -33.31 29.18
CA GLY A 231 32.14 -33.11 30.60
C GLY A 231 33.42 -33.46 31.38
N GLU A 232 33.93 -32.53 32.19
CA GLU A 232 34.67 -32.72 33.45
C GLU A 232 34.85 -31.35 34.13
#